data_AF-A0A351INP7-F1
#
_entry.id   AF-A0A351INP7-F1
#
_cell.length_a   1.000
_cell.length_b   1.000
_cell.length_c   1.000
_cell.angle_alpha   90.00
_cell.angle_beta   90.00
_cell.angle_gamma   90.00
#
_symmetry.space_group_name_H-M   'P 1'
#
loop_
_entity.id
_entity.type
_entity.pdbx_description
1 polymer ?
#
loop_
_entity_poly.entity_id
_entity_poly.type
_entity_poly.pdbx_seq_one_letter_code
_entity_poly.pdbx_strand_id
1 'polypeptide(L)' 'MTKEEMLKRISELETINDQLLSEVHHLDRILRQIGFEEGLKTLKAAAHELMEDQGDPPED' A
#
# COMPACT_ATOMS: atom_id res chain seq x y z
N MET A 1 1.32 -31.20 -1.32
CA MET A 1 2.50 -30.36 -1.06
C MET A 1 3.45 -31.11 -0.14
N THR A 2 4.63 -31.43 -0.62
CA THR A 2 5.73 -31.99 0.16
C THR A 2 6.44 -30.89 0.95
N LYS A 3 7.28 -31.27 1.92
CA LYS A 3 8.08 -30.33 2.69
C LYS A 3 8.99 -29.48 1.80
N GLU A 4 9.57 -30.07 0.76
CA GLU A 4 10.45 -29.38 -0.18
C GLU A 4 9.68 -28.37 -1.04
N GLU A 5 8.48 -28.75 -1.51
CA GLU A 5 7.58 -27.83 -2.23
C GLU A 5 7.15 -26.65 -1.34
N MET A 6 6.88 -26.89 -0.06
CA MET A 6 6.55 -25.84 0.90
C MET A 6 7.73 -24.89 1.13
N LEU A 7 8.95 -25.41 1.30
CA LEU A 7 10.15 -24.58 1.47
C LEU A 7 10.43 -23.72 0.24
N LYS A 8 10.30 -24.29 -0.96
CA LYS A 8 10.42 -23.53 -2.20
C LYS A 8 9.39 -22.41 -2.28
N ARG A 9 8.14 -22.71 -1.93
CA ARG A 9 7.07 -21.71 -1.93
C ARG A 9 7.31 -20.59 -0.92
N ILE A 10 7.85 -20.91 0.26
CA ILE A 10 8.23 -19.92 1.26
C ILE A 10 9.30 -18.98 0.68
N SER A 11 10.37 -19.50 0.09
CA SER A 11 11.43 -18.65 -0.49
C SER A 11 10.94 -17.76 -1.63
N GLU A 12 10.03 -18.26 -2.47
CA GLU A 12 9.37 -17.44 -3.49
C GLU A 12 8.57 -16.29 -2.86
N LEU A 13 7.81 -16.58 -1.80
CA LEU A 13 7.00 -15.58 -1.10
C LEU A 13 7.87 -14.56 -0.36
N GLU A 14 8.98 -14.99 0.25
CA GLU A 14 9.95 -14.10 0.89
C GLU A 14 10.52 -13.11 -0.12
N THR A 15 10.94 -13.61 -1.30
CA THR A 15 11.46 -12.76 -2.38
C THR A 15 10.42 -11.73 -2.84
N ILE A 16 9.17 -12.16 -3.02
CA ILE A 16 8.08 -11.26 -3.43
C ILE A 16 7.81 -10.22 -2.34
N ASN A 17 7.77 -10.65 -1.07
CA ASN A 17 7.51 -9.76 0.05
C ASN A 17 8.60 -8.69 0.20
N ASP A 18 9.86 -9.07 0.08
CA ASP A 18 10.99 -8.15 0.15
C ASP A 18 10.93 -7.09 -0.96
N GLN A 19 10.59 -7.51 -2.19
CA GLN A 19 10.41 -6.57 -3.30
C GLN A 19 9.23 -5.63 -3.04
N LEU A 20 8.07 -6.15 -2.64
CA LEU A 20 6.89 -5.33 -2.35
C LEU A 20 7.16 -4.32 -1.25
N LEU A 21 7.86 -4.72 -0.18
CA LEU A 21 8.21 -3.83 0.91
C LEU A 21 9.16 -2.72 0.45
N SER A 22 10.15 -3.04 -0.39
CA SER A 22 11.05 -2.06 -1.00
C SER A 22 10.27 -1.02 -1.82
N GLU A 23 9.34 -1.46 -2.66
CA GLU A 23 8.52 -0.56 -3.49
C GLU A 23 7.58 0.31 -2.64
N VAL A 24 6.93 -0.27 -1.62
CA VAL A 24 6.08 0.49 -0.69
C VAL A 24 6.88 1.58 0.01
N HIS A 25 8.09 1.27 0.50
CA HIS A 25 8.97 2.27 1.09
C HIS A 25 9.43 3.33 0.09
N HIS A 26 9.65 2.95 -1.18
CA HIS A 26 10.02 3.90 -2.22
C HIS A 26 8.89 4.90 -2.48
N LEU A 27 7.66 4.41 -2.62
CA LEU A 27 6.47 5.23 -2.80
C LEU A 27 6.24 6.15 -1.60
N ASP A 28 6.35 5.63 -0.36
CA ASP A 28 6.19 6.45 0.85
C ASP A 28 7.20 7.62 0.88
N ARG A 29 8.45 7.37 0.50
CA ARG A 29 9.47 8.42 0.39
C ARG A 29 9.10 9.48 -0.65
N ILE A 30 8.64 9.07 -1.83
CA ILE A 30 8.21 10.02 -2.89
C ILE A 30 7.03 10.86 -2.39
N LEU A 31 6.04 10.25 -1.75
CA LEU A 31 4.85 10.94 -1.26
C LEU A 31 5.21 12.04 -0.25
N ARG A 32 6.13 11.75 0.67
CA ARG A 32 6.67 12.75 1.60
C ARG A 32 7.38 13.90 0.90
N GLN A 33 8.12 13.61 -0.18
CA GLN A 33 8.82 14.64 -0.94
C GLN A 33 7.88 15.58 -1.69
N ILE A 34 6.69 15.11 -2.09
CA ILE A 34 5.73 15.91 -2.87
C ILE A 34 4.64 16.57 -2.00
N GLY A 35 4.75 16.48 -0.66
CA GLY A 35 3.89 17.21 0.27
C GLY A 35 2.87 16.39 1.05
N PHE A 36 2.87 15.06 0.92
CA PHE A 36 2.11 14.19 1.83
C PHE A 36 2.96 13.90 3.08
N GLU A 37 2.82 14.70 4.14
CA GLU A 37 3.72 14.65 5.32
C GLU A 37 3.88 13.26 5.97
N GLU A 38 2.81 12.46 6.00
CA GLU A 38 2.83 11.07 6.48
C GLU A 38 2.87 10.03 5.35
N GLY A 39 3.22 10.45 4.14
CA GLY A 39 3.38 9.60 2.97
C GLY A 39 2.09 8.87 2.58
N LEU A 40 2.18 7.55 2.51
CA LEU A 40 1.05 6.68 2.13
C LEU A 40 -0.15 6.83 3.06
N LYS A 41 0.06 7.15 4.34
CA LYS A 41 -1.02 7.29 5.32
C LYS A 41 -1.94 8.47 4.96
N THR A 42 -1.36 9.64 4.71
CA THR A 42 -2.08 10.84 4.28
C THR A 42 -2.72 10.68 2.91
N LEU A 43 -2.04 10.01 1.96
CA LEU A 43 -2.64 9.72 0.65
C LEU A 43 -3.87 8.82 0.79
N LYS A 44 -3.78 7.78 1.63
CA LYS A 44 -4.90 6.86 1.88
C LYS A 44 -6.09 7.56 2.52
N ALA A 45 -5.84 8.46 3.48
CA ALA A 45 -6.91 9.26 4.10
C ALA A 45 -7.63 10.13 3.06
N ALA A 46 -6.88 10.90 2.27
CA ALA A 46 -7.45 11.73 1.20
C ALA A 46 -8.23 10.91 0.17
N ALA A 47 -7.75 9.71 -0.19
CA ALA A 47 -8.47 8.81 -1.08
C ALA A 47 -9.79 8.31 -0.50
N HIS A 48 -9.83 8.00 0.81
CA HIS A 48 -11.07 7.62 1.49
C HIS A 48 -12.07 8.77 1.54
N GLU A 49 -11.64 9.98 1.91
CA GLU A 49 -12.49 11.17 1.91
C GLU A 49 -13.10 11.43 0.52
N LEU A 50 -12.30 11.34 -0.54
CA LEU A 50 -12.79 11.50 -1.93
C LEU A 50 -13.80 10.44 -2.36
N MET A 51 -13.77 9.25 -1.76
CA MET A 51 -14.74 8.18 -2.04
C MET A 51 -16.01 8.34 -1.22
N GLU A 52 -15.90 8.86 0.01
CA GLU A 52 -17.02 9.16 0.90
C GLU A 52 -17.82 10.37 0.39
N ASP A 53 -17.14 11.43 -0.09
CA ASP A 53 -17.77 12.62 -0.69
C ASP A 53 -18.53 12.33 -1.99
N GLN A 54 -18.29 11.19 -2.64
CA GLN A 54 -19.07 10.74 -3.80
C GLN A 54 -20.37 10.02 -3.40
N GLY A 55 -20.61 9.80 -2.12
CA GLY A 55 -21.73 9.02 -1.57
C GLY A 55 -22.92 9.83 -1.02
N ASP A 56 -22.74 11.11 -0.69
CA ASP A 56 -23.82 11.94 -0.12
C ASP A 56 -24.39 12.94 -1.15
N PRO A 57 -25.71 12.92 -1.45
CA PRO A 57 -26.34 14.03 -2.13
C PRO A 57 -26.34 15.27 -1.21
N PRO A 58 -26.31 16.49 -1.76
CA PRO A 58 -26.34 17.71 -0.95
C PRO A 58 -27.54 17.70 -0.02
N GLU A 59 -27.30 17.89 1.28
CA GLU A 59 -28.37 18.20 2.25
C GLU A 59 -28.98 19.55 1.87
N ASP A 60 -30.27 19.54 1.53
CA ASP A 60 -31.10 20.72 1.20
C ASP A 60 -31.16 21.76 2.33
#